data_AF-A0A051UIM4-F1
#
_entry.id   AF-A0A051UIM4-F1
#
_cell.length_a   1.000
_cell.length_b   1.000
_cell.length_c   1.000
_cell.angle_alpha   90.00
_cell.angle_beta   90.00
_cell.angle_gamma   90.00
#
_symmetry.space_group_name_H-M   'P 1'
#
loop_
_entity.id
_entity.type
_entity.pdbx_description
1 polymer ?
#
loop_
_entity_poly.entity_id
_entity_poly.type
_entity_poly.pdbx_seq_one_letter_code
_entity_poly.pdbx_strand_id
1 'polypeptide(L)'
;MQIASSIQGWVWRGGTAQEEFEFDKISDYLTEPDTLVWVDLCEPDHDTMCGLADELGLNRWEVEGAVAAAERVKATAYEAESLRDMITTIFETNLSLQDARLNMVMKKLTGWAAIIAVPTAITGFYGQNVPYPGFGTHAGFAASTGVILVLMVVLYVMFRRRDWL
;
A
#
# COMPACT_ATOMS: atom_id res chain seq x y z
N MET A 1 21.20 -33.03 -38.83
CA MET A 1 21.83 -31.77 -39.24
C MET A 1 21.85 -30.92 -37.97
N GLN A 2 22.97 -30.92 -37.24
CA GLN A 2 23.11 -30.11 -36.02
C GLN A 2 23.25 -28.65 -36.46
N ILE A 3 22.27 -27.83 -36.09
CA ILE A 3 22.40 -26.38 -36.20
C ILE A 3 23.35 -25.97 -35.07
N ALA A 4 24.42 -25.26 -35.40
CA ALA A 4 25.35 -24.78 -34.38
C ALA A 4 24.64 -23.72 -33.53
N SER A 5 24.79 -23.80 -32.20
CA SER A 5 24.30 -22.76 -31.30
C SER A 5 24.90 -21.42 -31.70
N SER A 6 24.05 -20.42 -31.90
CA SER A 6 24.47 -19.06 -32.24
C SER A 6 24.13 -18.15 -31.08
N ILE A 7 25.15 -17.53 -30.51
CA ILE A 7 25.04 -16.52 -29.47
C ILE A 7 25.26 -15.17 -30.13
N GLN A 8 24.28 -14.28 -30.05
CA GLN A 8 24.41 -12.90 -30.47
C GLN A 8 24.13 -11.99 -29.28
N GLY A 9 24.78 -10.85 -29.20
CA GLY A 9 24.49 -9.91 -28.13
C GLY A 9 24.90 -8.50 -28.47
N TRP A 10 24.29 -7.57 -27.76
CA TRP A 10 24.51 -6.14 -27.88
C TRP A 10 24.62 -5.56 -26.46
N VAL A 11 25.55 -4.62 -26.29
CA VAL A 11 25.68 -3.84 -25.05
C VAL A 11 25.29 -2.40 -25.36
N TRP A 12 24.38 -1.84 -24.58
CA TRP A 12 24.08 -0.42 -24.61
C TRP A 12 24.62 0.23 -23.35
N ARG A 13 25.30 1.35 -23.52
CA ARG A 13 25.74 2.24 -22.43
C ARG A 13 25.22 3.64 -22.71
N GLY A 14 24.51 4.23 -21.75
CA GLY A 14 23.92 5.57 -21.92
C GLY A 14 23.03 5.71 -23.16
N GLY A 15 22.36 4.62 -23.58
CA GLY A 15 21.49 4.58 -24.76
C GLY A 15 22.18 4.38 -26.12
N THR A 16 23.51 4.23 -26.18
CA THR A 16 24.24 3.92 -27.42
C THR A 16 24.65 2.46 -27.50
N ALA A 17 24.38 1.80 -28.63
CA ALA A 17 24.78 0.41 -28.87
C ALA A 17 26.28 0.33 -29.20
N GLN A 18 26.99 -0.59 -28.56
CA GLN A 18 28.37 -0.93 -28.89
C GLN A 18 28.41 -2.28 -29.61
N GLU A 19 29.24 -2.38 -30.66
CA GLU A 19 29.32 -3.56 -31.52
C GLU A 19 30.25 -4.66 -30.96
N GLU A 20 31.02 -4.36 -29.91
CA GLU A 20 31.98 -5.28 -29.29
C GLU A 20 31.32 -6.00 -28.09
N PHE A 21 30.59 -7.08 -28.40
CA PHE A 21 29.96 -7.95 -27.40
C PHE A 21 30.78 -9.23 -27.22
N GLU A 22 31.31 -9.45 -26.02
CA GLU A 22 31.95 -10.70 -25.62
C GLU A 22 31.11 -11.41 -24.56
N PHE A 23 30.80 -12.68 -24.79
CA PHE A 23 29.94 -13.46 -23.90
C PHE A 23 30.58 -13.72 -22.53
N ASP A 24 31.89 -13.97 -22.50
CA ASP A 24 32.67 -14.20 -21.27
C ASP A 24 32.89 -12.92 -20.43
N LYS A 25 32.26 -11.81 -20.83
CA LYS A 25 32.36 -10.49 -20.22
C LYS A 25 31.02 -9.92 -19.75
N ILE A 26 29.95 -10.72 -19.79
CA ILE A 26 28.62 -10.25 -19.41
C ILE A 26 28.59 -9.79 -17.95
N SER A 27 29.25 -10.50 -17.03
CA SER A 27 29.32 -10.12 -15.61
C SER A 27 30.01 -8.76 -15.41
N ASP A 28 31.09 -8.50 -16.15
CA ASP A 28 31.83 -7.24 -16.15
C ASP A 28 30.92 -6.09 -16.62
N TYR A 29 30.13 -6.29 -17.69
CA TYR A 29 29.20 -5.28 -18.20
C TYR A 29 28.06 -4.97 -17.23
N LEU A 30 27.53 -5.98 -16.52
CA LEU A 30 26.45 -5.80 -15.55
C LEU A 30 26.87 -5.05 -14.28
N THR A 31 28.18 -5.01 -13.99
CA THR A 31 28.72 -4.27 -12.85
C THR A 31 28.73 -2.75 -13.11
N GLU A 32 28.69 -2.33 -14.39
CA GLU A 32 28.67 -0.92 -14.77
C GLU A 32 27.25 -0.31 -14.67
N PRO A 33 27.07 0.81 -13.95
CA PRO A 33 25.76 1.47 -13.86
C PRO A 33 25.31 1.99 -15.24
N ASP A 34 23.99 1.94 -15.51
CA ASP A 34 23.36 2.38 -16.77
C ASP A 34 23.76 1.57 -18.02
N THR A 35 24.11 0.29 -17.81
CA THR A 35 24.42 -0.67 -18.87
C THR A 35 23.26 -1.64 -19.07
N LEU A 36 22.80 -1.77 -20.32
CA LEU A 36 21.85 -2.79 -20.74
C LEU A 36 22.59 -3.80 -21.62
N VAL A 37 22.54 -5.07 -21.26
CA VAL A 37 23.08 -6.17 -22.08
C VAL A 37 21.91 -6.98 -22.62
N TRP A 38 21.83 -7.12 -23.94
CA TRP A 38 20.92 -8.05 -24.60
C TRP A 38 21.71 -9.22 -25.13
N VAL A 39 21.28 -10.43 -24.79
CA VAL A 39 21.87 -11.67 -25.30
C VAL A 39 20.75 -12.50 -25.91
N ASP A 40 20.90 -12.83 -27.18
CA ASP A 40 20.03 -13.74 -27.92
C ASP A 40 20.73 -15.09 -28.07
N LEU A 41 20.06 -16.13 -27.59
CA LEU A 41 20.54 -17.51 -27.63
C LEU A 41 19.66 -18.31 -28.57
N CYS A 42 20.19 -18.64 -29.75
CA CYS A 42 19.48 -19.46 -30.72
C CYS A 42 19.91 -20.93 -30.59
N GLU A 43 18.94 -21.78 -30.23
CA GLU A 43 19.14 -23.22 -29.99
C GLU A 43 20.33 -23.53 -29.05
N PRO A 44 20.39 -22.92 -27.84
CA PRO A 44 21.50 -23.13 -26.94
C PRO A 44 21.51 -24.58 -26.43
N ASP A 45 22.68 -25.21 -26.42
CA ASP A 45 22.86 -26.52 -25.82
C ASP A 45 23.04 -26.41 -24.30
N HIS A 46 23.03 -27.57 -23.64
CA HIS A 46 23.14 -27.64 -22.18
C HIS A 46 24.45 -27.04 -21.64
N ASP A 47 25.54 -27.13 -22.41
CA ASP A 47 26.86 -26.62 -22.02
C ASP A 47 26.91 -25.09 -22.12
N THR A 48 26.34 -24.52 -23.19
CA THR A 48 26.19 -23.06 -23.37
C THR A 48 25.36 -22.43 -22.25
N MET A 49 24.26 -23.09 -21.87
CA MET A 49 23.39 -22.63 -20.80
C MET A 49 24.06 -22.73 -19.42
N CYS A 50 24.81 -23.81 -19.16
CA CYS A 50 25.61 -23.92 -17.92
C CYS A 50 26.68 -22.82 -17.84
N GLY A 51 27.36 -22.52 -18.95
CA GLY A 51 28.34 -21.43 -19.02
C GLY A 51 27.70 -20.07 -18.72
N LEU A 52 26.51 -19.79 -19.29
CA LEU A 52 25.77 -18.57 -18.97
C LEU A 52 25.38 -18.50 -17.48
N ALA A 53 24.96 -19.62 -16.90
CA ALA A 53 24.58 -19.69 -15.50
C ALA A 53 25.75 -19.32 -14.58
N ASP A 54 26.91 -19.92 -14.84
CA ASP A 54 28.14 -19.72 -14.08
C ASP A 54 28.62 -18.26 -14.22
N GLU A 55 28.54 -17.69 -15.44
CA GLU A 55 28.93 -16.30 -15.72
C GLU A 55 28.00 -15.28 -15.05
N LEU A 56 26.68 -15.51 -15.08
CA LEU A 56 25.69 -14.62 -14.45
C LEU A 56 25.52 -14.86 -12.94
N GLY A 57 26.20 -15.87 -12.37
CA GLY A 57 26.00 -16.29 -10.98
C GLY A 57 24.59 -16.82 -10.70
N LEU A 58 23.87 -17.28 -11.73
CA LEU A 58 22.54 -17.86 -11.59
C LEU A 58 22.63 -19.25 -10.98
N ASN A 59 21.57 -19.68 -10.29
CA ASN A 59 21.58 -21.02 -9.76
C ASN A 59 21.41 -22.06 -10.88
N ARG A 60 22.21 -23.13 -10.84
CA ARG A 60 22.23 -24.18 -11.87
C ARG A 60 20.86 -24.83 -12.14
N TRP A 61 19.98 -24.87 -11.15
CA TRP A 61 18.62 -25.39 -11.26
C TRP A 61 17.62 -24.43 -11.92
N GLU A 62 17.90 -23.12 -12.01
CA GLU A 62 17.07 -22.14 -12.74
C GLU A 62 17.22 -22.32 -14.25
N VAL A 63 18.42 -22.71 -14.67
CA VAL A 63 18.80 -22.90 -16.07
C VAL A 63 18.31 -24.24 -16.64
N GLU A 64 18.25 -25.27 -15.80
CA GLU A 64 17.79 -26.61 -16.18
C GLU A 64 16.33 -26.61 -16.69
N GLY A 65 15.49 -25.70 -16.18
CA GLY A 65 14.11 -25.49 -16.66
C GLY A 65 14.02 -24.85 -18.04
N ALA A 66 14.98 -24.02 -18.42
CA ALA A 66 15.00 -23.33 -19.72
C ALA A 66 15.37 -24.26 -20.90
N VAL A 67 16.11 -25.34 -20.64
CA VAL A 67 16.50 -26.34 -21.64
C VAL A 67 15.42 -27.41 -21.86
N ALA A 68 14.47 -27.55 -20.93
CA ALA A 68 13.33 -28.44 -21.10
C ALA A 68 12.44 -27.93 -22.25
N ALA A 69 12.41 -28.67 -23.36
CA ALA A 69 11.89 -28.30 -24.68
C ALA A 69 10.39 -27.93 -24.79
N ALA A 70 9.73 -27.54 -23.71
CA ALA A 70 8.31 -27.18 -23.69
C ALA A 70 7.94 -26.08 -22.67
N GLU A 71 8.89 -25.38 -22.06
CA GLU A 71 8.54 -24.33 -21.09
C GLU A 71 8.19 -22.98 -21.76
N ARG A 72 7.13 -22.33 -21.26
CA ARG A 72 6.73 -20.98 -21.69
C ARG A 72 7.84 -19.98 -21.34
N VAL A 73 8.01 -18.96 -22.20
CA VAL A 73 8.87 -17.79 -21.93
C VAL A 73 8.65 -17.29 -20.50
N LYS A 74 9.67 -17.43 -19.65
CA LYS A 74 9.72 -16.88 -18.30
C LYS A 74 10.69 -15.71 -18.31
N ALA A 75 10.19 -14.51 -18.02
CA ALA A 75 11.02 -13.35 -17.72
C ALA A 75 11.09 -13.22 -16.19
N THR A 76 12.22 -13.59 -15.59
CA THR A 76 12.50 -13.40 -14.16
C THR A 76 13.33 -12.13 -14.00
N ALA A 77 12.77 -11.13 -13.31
CA ALA A 77 13.45 -9.87 -13.01
C ALA A 77 13.74 -9.82 -11.50
N TYR A 78 14.98 -10.13 -11.11
CA TYR A 78 15.37 -10.28 -9.71
C TYR A 78 15.44 -8.95 -8.91
N GLU A 79 15.31 -7.79 -9.55
CA GLU A 79 15.29 -6.46 -8.89
C GLU A 79 13.91 -5.78 -8.86
N ALA A 80 12.96 -6.23 -9.69
CA ALA A 80 11.61 -5.65 -9.72
C ALA A 80 10.78 -6.00 -8.47
N GLU A 81 11.13 -7.10 -7.78
CA GLU A 81 10.49 -7.52 -6.53
C GLU A 81 10.63 -6.46 -5.44
N SER A 82 11.85 -5.92 -5.24
CA SER A 82 12.14 -4.89 -4.24
C SER A 82 11.34 -3.59 -4.47
N LEU A 83 11.23 -3.17 -5.73
CA LEU A 83 10.39 -2.03 -6.12
C LEU A 83 8.90 -2.32 -5.88
N ARG A 84 8.43 -3.52 -6.21
CA ARG A 84 7.04 -3.94 -5.97
C ARG A 84 6.71 -4.00 -4.48
N ASP A 85 7.60 -4.55 -3.66
CA ASP A 85 7.42 -4.66 -2.21
C ASP A 85 7.36 -3.30 -1.54
N MET A 86 8.24 -2.39 -1.93
CA MET A 86 8.25 -1.02 -1.44
C MET A 86 6.97 -0.27 -1.85
N ILE A 87 6.55 -0.38 -3.11
CA ILE A 87 5.30 0.22 -3.61
C ILE A 87 4.10 -0.34 -2.83
N THR A 88 4.07 -1.65 -2.61
CA THR A 88 3.00 -2.32 -1.87
C THR A 88 2.95 -1.85 -0.42
N THR A 89 4.10 -1.78 0.25
CA THR A 89 4.24 -1.25 1.61
C THR A 89 3.75 0.20 1.71
N ILE A 90 4.04 1.05 0.72
CA ILE A 90 3.56 2.44 0.67
C ILE A 90 2.04 2.48 0.51
N PHE A 91 1.47 1.67 -0.39
CA PHE A 91 0.01 1.60 -0.55
C PHE A 91 -0.68 1.13 0.71
N GLU A 92 -0.19 0.05 1.34
CA GLU A 92 -0.70 -0.47 2.60
C GLU A 92 -0.64 0.57 3.73
N THR A 93 0.49 1.29 3.83
CA THR A 93 0.66 2.38 4.81
C THR A 93 -0.34 3.51 4.56
N ASN A 94 -0.56 3.90 3.30
CA ASN A 94 -1.51 4.95 2.95
C ASN A 94 -2.96 4.55 3.28
N LEU A 95 -3.34 3.29 3.03
CA LEU A 95 -4.65 2.76 3.41
C LEU A 95 -4.82 2.75 4.93
N SER A 96 -3.81 2.29 5.67
CA SER A 96 -3.82 2.30 7.15
C SER A 96 -3.98 3.73 7.71
N LEU A 97 -3.27 4.71 7.15
CA LEU A 97 -3.39 6.11 7.55
C LEU A 97 -4.77 6.70 7.22
N GLN A 98 -5.37 6.31 6.09
CA GLN A 98 -6.73 6.69 5.73
C GLN A 98 -7.75 6.13 6.73
N ASP A 99 -7.66 4.84 7.05
CA ASP A 99 -8.53 4.20 8.05
C ASP A 99 -8.38 4.83 9.43
N ALA A 100 -7.15 5.15 9.85
CA ALA A 100 -6.90 5.85 11.10
C ALA A 100 -7.55 7.25 11.11
N ARG A 101 -7.44 8.00 10.00
CA ARG A 101 -8.10 9.29 9.85
C ARG A 101 -9.61 9.17 9.87
N LEU A 102 -10.19 8.20 9.14
CA LEU A 102 -11.62 7.95 9.15
C LEU A 102 -12.12 7.61 10.55
N ASN A 103 -11.42 6.74 11.27
CA ASN A 103 -11.77 6.40 12.65
C ASN A 103 -11.74 7.63 13.58
N MET A 104 -10.74 8.51 13.44
CA MET A 104 -10.69 9.77 14.17
C MET A 104 -11.85 10.71 13.82
N VAL A 105 -12.18 10.84 12.52
CA VAL A 105 -13.31 11.66 12.06
C VAL A 105 -14.63 11.13 12.60
N MET A 106 -14.84 9.80 12.57
CA MET A 106 -16.05 9.17 13.09
C MET A 106 -16.21 9.37 14.59
N LYS A 107 -15.12 9.29 15.37
CA LYS A 107 -15.14 9.63 16.81
C LYS A 107 -15.60 11.07 17.05
N LYS A 108 -15.10 12.03 16.25
CA LYS A 108 -15.50 13.43 16.37
C LYS A 108 -16.96 13.65 15.97
N LEU A 109 -17.41 13.12 14.84
CA LEU A 109 -18.79 13.26 14.37
C LEU A 109 -19.78 12.67 15.38
N THR A 110 -19.52 11.46 15.88
CA THR A 110 -20.38 10.80 16.86
C THR A 110 -20.39 11.52 18.22
N GLY A 111 -19.23 12.03 18.66
CA GLY A 111 -19.13 12.85 19.88
C GLY A 111 -19.96 14.14 19.80
N TRP A 112 -19.84 14.90 18.71
CA TRP A 112 -20.65 16.11 18.49
C TRP A 112 -22.14 15.80 18.35
N ALA A 113 -22.50 14.74 17.62
CA ALA A 113 -23.89 14.32 17.46
C ALA A 113 -24.53 13.97 18.82
N ALA A 114 -23.81 13.27 19.70
CA ALA A 114 -24.28 12.94 21.04
C ALA A 114 -24.50 14.18 21.91
N ILE A 115 -23.62 15.20 21.82
CA ILE A 115 -23.79 16.47 22.54
C ILE A 115 -25.05 17.21 22.07
N ILE A 116 -25.36 17.20 20.77
CA ILE A 116 -26.55 17.86 20.20
C ILE A 116 -27.83 17.06 20.49
N ALA A 117 -27.75 15.72 20.52
CA ALA A 117 -28.90 14.85 20.72
C ALA A 117 -29.59 15.07 22.08
N VAL A 118 -28.83 15.37 23.13
CA VAL A 118 -29.38 15.57 24.49
C VAL A 118 -30.32 16.77 24.63
N PRO A 119 -29.91 18.02 24.33
CA PRO A 119 -30.82 19.16 24.41
C PRO A 119 -31.99 19.00 23.44
N THR A 120 -31.78 18.36 22.28
CA THR A 120 -32.85 18.08 21.32
C THR A 120 -33.89 17.14 21.92
N ALA A 121 -33.47 16.05 22.59
CA ALA A 121 -34.37 15.12 23.24
C ALA A 121 -35.13 15.76 24.42
N ILE A 122 -34.43 16.56 25.25
CA ILE A 122 -35.04 17.25 26.38
C ILE A 122 -36.06 18.28 25.87
N THR A 123 -35.68 19.10 24.89
CA THR A 123 -36.60 20.09 24.28
C THR A 123 -37.80 19.40 23.64
N GLY A 124 -37.62 18.24 23.01
CA GLY A 124 -38.71 17.43 22.46
C GLY A 124 -39.65 16.90 23.54
N PHE A 125 -39.12 16.43 24.68
CA PHE A 125 -39.94 15.98 25.81
C PHE A 125 -40.77 17.13 26.41
N TYR A 126 -40.15 18.29 26.63
CA TYR A 126 -40.85 19.48 27.14
C TYR A 126 -41.74 20.17 26.11
N GLY A 127 -41.58 19.89 24.82
CA GLY A 127 -42.46 20.33 23.73
C GLY A 127 -43.78 19.57 23.67
N GLN A 128 -43.92 18.47 24.43
CA GLN A 128 -45.19 17.77 24.59
C GLN A 128 -46.15 18.69 25.35
N ASN A 129 -47.29 19.05 24.74
CA ASN A 129 -48.32 19.90 25.36
C ASN A 129 -49.14 19.13 26.42
N VAL A 130 -48.44 18.47 27.34
CA VAL A 130 -48.98 17.64 28.41
C VAL A 130 -48.55 18.27 29.74
N PRO A 131 -49.47 18.50 30.68
CA PRO A 131 -49.13 19.10 31.95
C PRO A 131 -48.24 18.15 32.78
N TYR A 132 -46.98 18.54 32.97
CA TYR A 132 -46.03 17.87 33.84
C TYR A 132 -45.85 18.63 35.17
N PRO A 133 -45.35 17.98 36.24
CA PRO A 133 -45.09 18.64 37.52
C PRO A 133 -44.12 19.83 37.35
N GLY A 134 -44.59 21.05 37.63
CA GLY A 134 -43.81 22.29 37.47
C GLY A 134 -44.12 23.12 36.21
N PHE A 135 -45.07 22.68 35.38
CA PHE A 135 -45.56 23.41 34.19
C PHE A 135 -46.09 24.82 34.55
N GLY A 136 -45.72 25.83 33.76
CA GLY A 136 -46.19 27.22 33.92
C GLY A 136 -45.55 28.02 35.05
N THR A 137 -44.54 27.48 35.75
CA THR A 137 -43.83 28.19 36.82
C THR A 137 -42.43 28.64 36.38
N HIS A 138 -41.99 29.84 36.79
CA HIS A 138 -40.64 30.34 36.49
C HIS A 138 -39.53 29.45 37.09
N ALA A 139 -39.80 28.85 38.25
CA ALA A 139 -38.89 27.91 38.89
C ALA A 139 -38.71 26.62 38.06
N GLY A 140 -39.77 26.11 37.45
CA GLY A 140 -39.71 24.95 36.56
C GLY A 140 -38.87 25.20 35.30
N PHE A 141 -38.99 26.39 34.70
CA PHE A 141 -38.17 26.81 33.55
C PHE A 141 -36.69 26.98 33.90
N ALA A 142 -36.40 27.61 35.05
CA ALA A 142 -35.02 27.76 35.52
C ALA A 142 -34.37 26.40 35.85
N ALA A 143 -35.12 25.49 36.49
CA ALA A 143 -34.65 24.15 36.82
C ALA A 143 -34.36 23.32 35.56
N SER A 144 -35.25 23.32 34.55
CA SER A 144 -35.05 22.56 33.31
C SER A 144 -33.87 23.10 32.49
N THR A 145 -33.72 24.42 32.39
CA THR A 145 -32.58 25.06 31.74
C THR A 145 -31.27 24.70 32.44
N GLY A 146 -31.25 24.72 33.78
CA GLY A 146 -30.10 24.27 34.57
C GLY A 146 -29.75 22.82 34.33
N VAL A 147 -30.74 21.91 34.31
CA VAL A 147 -30.53 20.49 34.03
C VAL A 147 -29.94 20.28 32.63
N ILE A 148 -30.45 20.97 31.61
CA ILE A 148 -29.92 20.89 30.23
C ILE A 148 -28.45 21.32 30.20
N LEU A 149 -28.13 22.49 30.78
CA LEU A 149 -26.75 23.01 30.80
C LEU A 149 -25.81 22.06 31.53
N VAL A 150 -26.21 21.53 32.69
CA VAL A 150 -25.41 20.55 33.44
C VAL A 150 -25.18 19.29 32.61
N LEU A 151 -26.21 18.75 31.95
CA LEU A 151 -26.09 17.53 31.15
C LEU A 151 -25.19 17.74 29.92
N MET A 152 -25.28 18.90 29.26
CA MET A 152 -24.36 19.28 28.19
C MET A 152 -22.92 19.39 28.67
N VAL A 153 -22.67 20.02 29.82
CA VAL A 153 -21.32 20.16 30.39
C VAL A 153 -20.74 18.79 30.79
N VAL A 154 -21.54 17.94 31.43
CA VAL A 154 -21.11 16.58 31.82
C VAL A 154 -20.71 15.75 30.60
N LEU A 155 -21.52 15.78 29.52
CA LEU A 155 -21.18 15.06 28.29
C LEU A 155 -19.96 15.65 27.59
N TYR A 156 -19.84 16.97 27.53
CA TYR A 156 -18.67 17.65 26.97
C TYR A 156 -17.39 17.22 27.70
N VAL A 157 -17.39 17.26 29.04
CA VAL A 157 -16.25 16.84 29.85
C VAL A 157 -15.96 15.34 29.66
N MET A 158 -16.99 14.49 29.62
CA MET A 158 -16.81 13.05 29.40
C MET A 158 -16.14 12.75 28.06
N PHE A 159 -16.60 13.37 26.97
CA PHE A 159 -16.02 13.17 25.64
C PHE A 159 -14.64 13.80 25.51
N ARG A 160 -14.41 14.96 26.13
CA ARG A 160 -13.10 15.62 26.16
C ARG A 160 -12.06 14.80 26.91
N ARG A 161 -12.45 14.14 28.01
CA ARG A 161 -11.56 13.25 28.78
C ARG A 161 -11.23 11.94 28.08
N ARG A 162 -12.00 11.56 27.05
CA ARG A 162 -11.74 10.35 26.25
C ARG A 162 -11.00 10.64 24.95
N ASP A 163 -10.58 11.89 24.71
CA ASP A 163 -9.98 12.36 23.46
C ASP A 163 -10.88 12.11 22.23
N TRP A 164 -12.20 12.12 22.41
CA TRP A 164 -13.17 11.97 21.31
C TRP A 164 -13.52 13.31 20.63
N LEU A 165 -13.08 14.44 21.20
CA LEU A 165 -13.33 15.82 20.74
C LEU A 165 -12.03 16.57 20.46
#